data_AF-A0A833DJS9-F1
#
_entry.id   AF-A0A833DJS9-F1
#
_cell.length_a   1.000
_cell.length_b   1.000
_cell.length_c   1.000
_cell.angle_alpha   90.00
_cell.angle_beta   90.00
_cell.angle_gamma   90.00
#
_symmetry.space_group_name_H-M   'P 1'
#
loop_
_entity.id
_entity.type
_entity.pdbx_description
1 polymer ?
#
loop_
_entity_poly.entity_id
_entity_poly.type
_entity_poly.pdbx_seq_one_letter_code
_entity_poly.pdbx_strand_id
1 'polypeptide(L)'
;HAKIRLISGHRFNTSDLNMLTKLFDQQRKIGRFSGNVIQNDKIKHLQNIINDFKLEVKIAIPNSEFVDGTFEERMGIFRDSNDDVVAFSGTSNVTFDTENRNFESIDVYTSWDDKSRVDTKINNFENLWTNKTKYVEVYDLLFAERKNLLKYSAEWAVDLN
;
A
#
# COMPACT_ATOMS: atom_id res chain seq x y z
N HIS A 1 -13.73 7.29 -13.94
CA HIS A 1 -12.29 7.03 -13.86
C HIS A 1 -12.03 6.16 -12.65
N ALA A 2 -11.32 5.05 -12.82
CA ALA A 2 -10.93 4.19 -11.71
C ALA A 2 -9.88 4.91 -10.84
N LYS A 3 -9.92 4.65 -9.53
CA LYS A 3 -9.03 5.24 -8.52
C LYS A 3 -8.45 4.12 -7.67
N ILE A 4 -7.14 4.12 -7.46
CA ILE A 4 -6.47 3.19 -6.54
C ILE A 4 -5.96 3.97 -5.33
N ARG A 5 -6.24 3.45 -4.13
CA ARG A 5 -5.74 3.98 -2.86
C ARG A 5 -4.97 2.88 -2.14
N LEU A 6 -3.74 3.18 -1.76
CA LEU A 6 -2.86 2.24 -1.08
C LEU A 6 -2.31 2.85 0.21
N ILE A 7 -2.36 2.09 1.30
CA ILE A 7 -1.68 2.41 2.55
C ILE A 7 -0.62 1.33 2.79
N SER A 8 0.62 1.75 3.05
CA SER A 8 1.73 0.86 3.40
C SER A 8 2.30 1.21 4.75
N GLY A 9 2.94 0.25 5.43
CA GLY A 9 3.79 0.54 6.58
C GLY A 9 5.00 1.40 6.21
N HIS A 10 5.67 1.94 7.24
CA HIS A 10 6.79 2.87 7.09
C HIS A 10 8.17 2.21 6.91
N ARG A 11 8.23 0.88 6.89
CA ARG A 11 9.46 0.12 6.73
C ARG A 11 9.55 -0.41 5.30
N PHE A 12 10.66 -0.12 4.64
CA PHE A 12 10.93 -0.55 3.27
C PHE A 12 12.34 -1.13 3.18
N ASN A 13 12.52 -2.11 2.29
CA ASN A 13 13.86 -2.46 1.84
C ASN A 13 14.42 -1.35 0.92
N THR A 14 15.74 -1.33 0.77
CA THR A 14 16.44 -0.28 0.02
C THR A 14 16.06 -0.25 -1.46
N SER A 15 15.83 -1.41 -2.09
CA SER A 15 15.45 -1.47 -3.51
C SER A 15 14.08 -0.86 -3.77
N ASP A 16 13.10 -1.18 -2.92
CA ASP A 16 11.72 -0.74 -3.06
C ASP A 16 11.61 0.75 -2.79
N LEU A 17 12.28 1.24 -1.74
CA LEU A 17 12.30 2.66 -1.43
C LEU A 17 12.93 3.46 -2.59
N ASN A 18 14.07 3.01 -3.12
CA ASN A 18 14.71 3.64 -4.27
C ASN A 18 13.82 3.63 -5.52
N MET A 19 13.06 2.56 -5.74
CA MET A 19 12.13 2.44 -6.85
C MET A 19 10.95 3.40 -6.70
N LEU A 20 10.33 3.44 -5.52
CA LEU A 20 9.23 4.35 -5.20
C LEU A 20 9.67 5.81 -5.33
N THR A 21 10.79 6.20 -4.72
CA THR A 21 11.35 7.55 -4.86
C THR A 21 11.59 7.92 -6.33
N LYS A 22 12.14 7.03 -7.15
CA LYS A 22 12.34 7.28 -8.59
C LYS A 22 11.02 7.47 -9.33
N LEU A 23 10.03 6.60 -9.10
CA LEU A 23 8.71 6.67 -9.75
C LEU A 23 8.02 8.01 -9.44
N PHE A 24 8.05 8.41 -8.17
CA PHE A 24 7.36 9.60 -7.69
C PHE A 24 8.12 10.91 -7.95
N ASP A 25 9.46 10.91 -7.97
CA ASP A 25 10.24 12.07 -8.42
C ASP A 25 10.06 12.31 -9.93
N GLN A 26 9.91 11.25 -10.72
CA GLN A 26 9.62 11.37 -12.14
C GLN A 26 8.21 11.88 -12.42
N GLN A 27 7.21 11.51 -11.62
CA GLN A 27 5.87 12.09 -11.72
C GLN A 27 5.89 13.63 -11.57
N ARG A 28 6.79 14.18 -10.74
CA ARG A 28 7.00 15.64 -10.62
C ARG A 28 7.65 16.26 -11.86
N LYS A 29 8.53 15.52 -12.54
CA LYS A 29 9.25 15.98 -13.74
C LYS A 29 8.44 15.82 -15.03
N ILE A 30 7.45 14.93 -15.09
CA ILE A 30 6.62 14.71 -16.29
C ILE A 30 5.74 15.93 -16.64
N GLY A 31 5.47 16.85 -15.69
CA GLY A 31 4.89 18.16 -16.02
C GLY A 31 5.81 19.07 -16.85
N ARG A 32 7.09 18.73 -16.99
CA ARG A 32 8.13 19.47 -17.73
C ARG A 32 9.07 18.49 -18.44
N PHE A 33 8.74 18.18 -19.69
CA PHE A 33 9.59 17.58 -20.72
C PHE A 33 9.78 16.05 -20.77
N SER A 34 9.52 15.58 -22.00
CA SER A 34 10.02 14.40 -22.70
C SER A 34 11.54 14.23 -22.58
N GLY A 35 12.00 13.00 -22.32
CA GLY A 35 13.36 12.58 -22.67
C GLY A 35 14.21 12.11 -21.49
N ASN A 36 13.93 10.91 -21.00
CA ASN A 36 14.91 9.85 -20.71
C ASN A 36 14.14 8.63 -20.23
N VAL A 37 13.75 7.81 -21.20
CA VAL A 37 12.98 6.58 -21.02
C VAL A 37 13.85 5.62 -20.19
N ILE A 38 13.40 5.33 -18.96
CA ILE A 38 13.93 4.20 -18.23
C ILE A 38 13.61 2.94 -19.06
N GLN A 39 14.63 2.24 -19.55
CA GLN A 39 14.51 0.98 -20.32
C GLN A 39 14.08 -0.23 -19.45
N ASN A 40 13.34 0.02 -18.37
CA ASN A 40 12.83 -1.05 -17.50
C ASN A 40 11.31 -1.11 -17.66
N ASP A 41 10.86 -2.15 -18.37
CA ASP A 41 9.45 -2.34 -18.71
C ASP A 41 8.54 -2.38 -17.47
N LYS A 42 9.04 -2.84 -16.31
CA LYS A 42 8.32 -2.83 -15.04
C LYS A 42 8.03 -1.40 -14.56
N ILE A 43 9.03 -0.52 -14.64
CA ILE A 43 8.90 0.88 -14.23
C ILE A 43 7.91 1.60 -15.15
N LYS A 44 7.98 1.34 -16.45
CA LYS A 44 7.05 1.89 -17.44
C LYS A 44 5.60 1.44 -17.20
N HIS A 45 5.38 0.16 -16.87
CA HIS A 45 4.05 -0.34 -16.52
C HIS A 45 3.49 0.32 -15.26
N LEU A 46 4.30 0.46 -14.22
CA LEU A 46 3.89 1.15 -12.98
C LEU A 46 3.56 2.63 -13.24
N GLN A 47 4.33 3.31 -14.10
CA GLN A 47 4.04 4.69 -14.50
C GLN A 47 2.68 4.79 -15.20
N ASN A 48 2.37 3.88 -16.12
CA ASN A 48 1.06 3.85 -16.77
C ASN A 48 -0.06 3.63 -15.74
N ILE A 49 0.10 2.69 -14.80
CA ILE A 49 -0.89 2.45 -13.74
C ILE A 49 -1.13 3.71 -12.90
N ILE A 50 -0.05 4.39 -12.49
CA ILE A 50 -0.13 5.63 -11.70
C ILE A 50 -0.94 6.70 -12.46
N ASN A 51 -0.67 6.85 -13.77
CA ASN A 51 -1.31 7.85 -14.62
C ASN A 51 -2.79 7.51 -14.91
N ASP A 52 -3.08 6.24 -15.23
CA ASP A 52 -4.40 5.80 -15.68
C ASP A 52 -5.40 5.65 -14.51
N PHE A 53 -4.91 5.22 -13.34
CA PHE A 53 -5.75 4.85 -12.19
C PHE A 53 -5.67 5.80 -11.00
N LYS A 54 -5.10 7.01 -11.19
CA LYS A 54 -4.95 8.03 -10.12
C LYS A 54 -4.47 7.40 -8.80
N LEU A 55 -3.34 6.70 -8.85
CA LEU A 55 -2.80 6.01 -7.67
C LEU A 55 -2.43 7.03 -6.58
N GLU A 56 -3.03 6.88 -5.41
CA GLU A 56 -2.68 7.62 -4.20
C GLU A 56 -2.04 6.64 -3.19
N VAL A 57 -0.86 6.99 -2.67
CA VAL A 57 -0.12 6.17 -1.70
C VAL A 57 0.10 6.95 -0.42
N LYS A 58 -0.26 6.33 0.71
CA LYS A 58 -0.03 6.83 2.05
C LYS A 58 0.78 5.84 2.90
N ILE A 59 1.42 6.36 3.92
CA ILE A 59 2.31 5.65 4.83
C ILE A 59 1.74 5.68 6.24
N ALA A 60 1.49 4.51 6.81
CA ALA A 60 1.06 4.30 8.18
C ALA A 60 2.26 4.11 9.11
N ILE A 61 2.30 4.90 10.18
CA ILE A 61 3.35 4.90 11.20
C ILE A 61 2.69 4.71 12.57
N PRO A 62 2.91 3.57 13.25
CA PRO A 62 2.52 3.43 14.65
C PRO A 62 3.18 4.52 15.50
N ASN A 63 2.39 5.22 16.33
CA ASN A 63 2.84 6.36 17.13
C ASN A 63 2.67 6.15 18.65
N SER A 64 2.55 4.90 19.08
CA SER A 64 2.29 4.54 20.47
C SER A 64 3.07 3.32 20.91
N GLU A 65 3.52 3.29 22.16
CA GLU A 65 4.12 2.11 22.81
C GLU A 65 3.12 0.95 22.96
N PHE A 66 1.81 1.22 22.84
CA PHE A 66 0.76 0.19 22.87
C PHE A 66 0.63 -0.59 21.56
N VAL A 67 1.33 -0.17 20.50
CA VAL A 67 1.33 -0.86 19.20
C VAL A 67 2.77 -1.23 18.87
N ASP A 68 3.05 -2.54 18.84
CA ASP A 68 4.34 -3.05 18.39
C ASP A 68 4.64 -2.50 17.00
N GLY A 69 5.88 -2.03 16.80
CA GLY A 69 6.23 -0.99 15.84
C GLY A 69 6.13 -1.31 14.34
N THR A 70 5.27 -2.25 13.93
CA THR A 70 4.97 -2.64 12.55
C THR A 70 3.47 -2.57 12.25
N PHE A 71 3.12 -1.87 11.17
CA PHE A 71 1.77 -1.89 10.61
C PHE A 71 1.65 -3.11 9.70
N GLU A 72 0.82 -4.09 10.09
CA GLU A 72 0.74 -5.41 9.44
C GLU A 72 -0.65 -5.74 8.87
N GLU A 73 -1.58 -4.78 8.90
CA GLU A 73 -2.91 -5.01 8.36
C GLU A 73 -2.85 -5.31 6.86
N ARG A 74 -3.48 -6.42 6.45
CA ARG A 74 -3.65 -6.80 5.05
C ARG A 74 -5.13 -6.95 4.76
N MET A 75 -5.65 -5.96 4.07
CA MET A 75 -7.04 -5.90 3.66
C MET A 75 -7.15 -5.20 2.31
N GLY A 76 -8.23 -5.47 1.59
CA GLY A 76 -8.50 -4.77 0.35
C GLY A 76 -9.98 -4.70 0.06
N ILE A 77 -10.34 -3.70 -0.73
CA ILE A 77 -11.71 -3.38 -1.11
C ILE A 77 -11.71 -3.13 -2.61
N PHE A 78 -12.46 -3.94 -3.35
CA PHE A 78 -12.76 -3.73 -4.76
C PHE A 78 -14.20 -3.26 -4.88
N ARG A 79 -14.43 -2.20 -5.65
CA ARG A 79 -15.76 -1.66 -5.94
C ARG A 79 -15.92 -1.51 -7.44
N ASP A 80 -17.00 -2.04 -7.99
CA ASP A 80 -17.29 -1.96 -9.41
C ASP A 80 -18.12 -0.70 -9.77
N SER A 81 -18.57 -0.60 -11.02
CA SER A 81 -19.40 0.52 -11.48
C SER A 81 -20.86 0.48 -11.01
N ASN A 82 -21.33 -0.67 -10.53
CA ASN A 82 -22.69 -0.87 -10.01
C ASN A 82 -22.76 -0.67 -8.49
N ASP A 83 -21.66 -0.27 -7.87
CA ASP A 83 -21.51 -0.11 -6.42
C ASP A 83 -21.38 -1.42 -5.64
N ASP A 84 -21.23 -2.54 -6.34
CA ASP A 84 -20.98 -3.83 -5.72
C ASP A 84 -19.54 -3.90 -5.21
N VAL A 85 -19.39 -4.46 -4.00
CA VAL A 85 -18.13 -4.46 -3.26
C VAL A 85 -17.72 -5.87 -2.88
N VAL A 86 -16.44 -6.17 -3.11
CA VAL A 86 -15.75 -7.32 -2.54
C VAL A 86 -14.68 -6.80 -1.58
N ALA A 87 -14.76 -7.20 -0.32
CA ALA A 87 -13.79 -6.83 0.71
C ALA A 87 -13.14 -8.07 1.31
N PHE A 88 -11.83 -8.03 1.50
CA PHE A 88 -11.09 -9.14 2.07
C PHE A 88 -10.13 -8.69 3.15
N SER A 89 -9.73 -9.62 4.02
CA SER A 89 -8.59 -9.47 4.92
C SER A 89 -7.97 -10.82 5.17
N GLY A 90 -6.69 -10.85 5.49
CA GLY A 90 -6.03 -12.11 5.79
C GLY A 90 -4.62 -11.95 6.29
N THR A 91 -3.98 -13.08 6.52
CA THR A 91 -2.55 -13.15 6.87
C THR A 91 -1.68 -13.45 5.66
N SER A 92 -2.25 -13.44 4.45
CA SER A 92 -1.49 -13.81 3.27
C SER A 92 -0.45 -12.76 2.91
N ASN A 93 0.82 -13.16 2.82
CA ASN A 93 1.85 -12.31 2.23
C ASN A 93 1.65 -12.32 0.71
N VAL A 94 1.70 -11.15 0.07
CA VAL A 94 1.68 -11.03 -1.41
C VAL A 94 3.06 -11.44 -1.94
N THR A 95 3.44 -12.69 -1.72
CA THR A 95 4.62 -13.33 -2.27
C THR A 95 4.14 -14.52 -3.07
N PHE A 96 4.17 -14.39 -4.40
CA PHE A 96 3.98 -15.48 -5.35
C PHE A 96 5.20 -16.42 -5.35
N ASP A 97 5.73 -16.74 -4.16
CA ASP A 97 6.80 -17.69 -4.01
C ASP A 97 6.19 -19.09 -4.00
N THR A 98 6.57 -19.90 -4.99
CA THR A 98 6.10 -21.28 -5.15
C THR A 98 6.58 -22.20 -4.03
N GLU A 99 7.59 -21.78 -3.25
CA GLU A 99 8.09 -22.48 -2.07
C GLU A 99 7.52 -21.93 -0.75
N ASN A 100 6.59 -20.96 -0.81
CA ASN A 100 5.96 -20.41 0.39
C ASN A 100 5.16 -21.48 1.14
N ARG A 101 5.66 -21.88 2.32
CA ARG A 101 5.01 -22.85 3.23
C ARG A 101 4.23 -22.19 4.36
N ASN A 102 4.02 -20.87 4.29
CA ASN A 102 3.28 -20.16 5.33
C ASN A 102 1.85 -20.70 5.43
N PHE A 103 1.40 -20.93 6.65
CA PHE A 103 0.00 -21.25 6.93
C PHE A 103 -0.80 -19.95 6.96
N GLU A 104 -1.52 -19.67 5.87
CA GLU A 104 -2.22 -18.39 5.67
C GLU A 104 -3.73 -18.59 5.55
N SER A 105 -4.48 -17.56 5.91
CA SER A 105 -5.94 -17.52 5.72
C SER A 105 -6.37 -16.18 5.12
N ILE A 106 -7.44 -16.21 4.33
CA ILE A 106 -8.07 -15.03 3.74
C ILE A 106 -9.57 -15.17 3.92
N ASP A 107 -10.18 -14.16 4.55
CA ASP A 107 -11.62 -14.02 4.60
C ASP A 107 -12.08 -13.06 3.52
N VAL A 108 -13.15 -13.42 2.82
CA VAL A 108 -13.75 -12.63 1.73
C VAL A 108 -15.23 -12.39 2.03
N TYR A 109 -15.67 -11.15 1.84
CA TYR A 109 -17.03 -10.69 2.06
C TYR A 109 -17.52 -9.90 0.84
N THR A 110 -18.80 -10.01 0.51
CA THR A 110 -19.39 -9.31 -0.63
C THR A 110 -20.59 -8.47 -0.21
N SER A 111 -20.83 -7.35 -0.91
CA SER A 111 -21.93 -6.43 -0.59
C SER A 111 -23.31 -7.07 -0.67
N TRP A 112 -23.48 -8.08 -1.52
CA TRP A 112 -24.75 -8.77 -1.76
C TRP A 112 -25.01 -9.95 -0.81
N ASP A 113 -24.01 -10.37 -0.02
CA ASP A 113 -24.13 -11.48 0.93
C ASP A 113 -23.97 -10.99 2.39
N ASP A 114 -22.91 -10.21 2.67
CA ASP A 114 -22.62 -9.68 4.01
C ASP A 114 -22.22 -8.20 3.97
N LYS A 115 -23.24 -7.37 3.72
CA LYS A 115 -23.07 -5.92 3.67
C LYS A 115 -22.49 -5.33 4.96
N SER A 116 -22.85 -5.86 6.13
CA SER A 116 -22.40 -5.32 7.41
C SER A 116 -20.89 -5.48 7.61
N ARG A 117 -20.33 -6.64 7.26
CA ARG A 117 -18.87 -6.85 7.34
C ARG A 117 -18.13 -6.05 6.28
N VAL A 118 -18.70 -5.93 5.08
CA VAL A 118 -18.15 -5.05 4.03
C VAL A 118 -18.11 -3.59 4.49
N ASP A 119 -19.20 -3.06 5.02
CA ASP A 119 -19.28 -1.67 5.49
C ASP A 119 -18.30 -1.41 6.64
N THR A 120 -18.13 -2.38 7.55
CA THR A 120 -17.12 -2.31 8.61
C THR A 120 -15.71 -2.18 8.04
N LYS A 121 -15.36 -2.99 7.03
CA LYS A 121 -14.05 -2.92 6.36
C LYS A 121 -13.85 -1.59 5.64
N ILE A 122 -14.86 -1.10 4.92
CA ILE A 122 -14.82 0.22 4.29
C ILE A 122 -14.54 1.31 5.34
N ASN A 123 -15.30 1.30 6.44
CA ASN A 123 -15.12 2.30 7.51
C ASN A 123 -13.74 2.24 8.15
N ASN A 124 -13.20 1.04 8.40
CA ASN A 124 -11.84 0.87 8.92
C ASN A 124 -10.80 1.47 7.95
N PHE A 125 -10.91 1.14 6.66
CA PHE A 125 -10.03 1.69 5.64
C PHE A 125 -10.13 3.22 5.54
N GLU A 126 -11.34 3.79 5.51
CA GLU A 126 -11.54 5.24 5.43
C GLU A 126 -11.03 5.96 6.69
N ASN A 127 -11.23 5.39 7.87
CA ASN A 127 -10.69 5.94 9.11
C ASN A 127 -9.17 5.96 9.08
N LEU A 128 -8.53 4.89 8.63
CA LEU A 128 -7.08 4.86 8.45
C LEU A 128 -6.62 5.88 7.40
N TRP A 129 -7.26 5.87 6.23
CA TRP A 129 -6.96 6.78 5.11
C TRP A 129 -7.08 8.26 5.49
N THR A 130 -8.04 8.60 6.35
CA THR A 130 -8.31 9.96 6.82
C THR A 130 -7.63 10.28 8.16
N ASN A 131 -6.69 9.44 8.60
CA ASN A 131 -5.89 9.64 9.81
C ASN A 131 -6.74 9.76 11.11
N LYS A 132 -7.75 8.91 11.24
CA LYS A 132 -8.65 8.83 12.41
C LYS A 132 -8.47 7.55 13.25
N THR A 133 -7.68 6.60 12.77
CA THR A 133 -7.37 5.37 13.49
C THR A 133 -6.47 5.68 14.68
N LYS A 134 -6.82 5.15 15.85
CA LYS A 134 -6.01 5.34 17.06
C LYS A 134 -4.64 4.68 16.91
N TYR A 135 -3.62 5.30 17.51
CA TYR A 135 -2.25 4.76 17.62
C TYR A 135 -1.47 4.62 16.30
N VAL A 136 -2.03 5.11 15.19
CA VAL A 136 -1.39 5.08 13.87
C VAL A 136 -1.58 6.45 13.22
N GLU A 137 -0.49 7.03 12.76
CA GLU A 137 -0.50 8.23 11.94
C GLU A 137 -0.30 7.90 10.47
N VAL A 138 -1.07 8.54 9.60
CA VAL A 138 -1.04 8.30 8.16
C VAL A 138 -0.63 9.55 7.42
N TYR A 139 0.43 9.44 6.63
CA TYR A 139 1.05 10.54 5.87
C TYR A 139 1.03 10.24 4.38
N ASP A 140 0.93 11.27 3.53
CA ASP A 140 1.18 11.08 2.10
C ASP A 140 2.62 10.61 1.87
N LEU A 141 2.85 9.67 0.94
CA LEU A 141 4.17 9.09 0.69
C LEU A 141 5.25 10.16 0.45
N LEU A 142 4.94 11.15 -0.38
CA LEU A 142 5.85 12.25 -0.70
C LEU A 142 6.19 13.12 0.50
N PHE A 143 5.25 13.27 1.43
CA PHE A 143 5.47 14.01 2.65
C PHE A 143 6.36 13.20 3.61
N ALA A 144 6.04 11.91 3.78
CA ALA A 144 6.81 11.00 4.63
C ALA A 144 8.27 10.88 4.18
N GLU A 145 8.51 10.76 2.87
CA GLU A 145 9.86 10.79 2.29
C GLU A 145 10.61 12.08 2.65
N ARG A 146 10.01 13.25 2.34
CA ARG A 146 10.65 14.56 2.58
C ARG A 146 10.96 14.83 4.05
N LYS A 147 10.20 14.23 4.96
CA LYS A 147 10.38 14.36 6.40
C LYS A 147 11.23 13.23 7.00
N ASN A 148 11.82 12.37 6.18
CA ASN A 148 12.63 11.22 6.59
C ASN A 148 11.88 10.30 7.58
N LEU A 149 10.57 10.12 7.36
CA LEU A 149 9.72 9.26 8.20
C LEU A 149 9.78 7.78 7.79
N LEU A 150 10.39 7.48 6.64
CA LEU A 150 10.56 6.13 6.12
C LEU A 150 11.80 5.49 6.77
N LYS A 151 11.66 4.25 7.24
CA LYS A 151 12.74 3.48 7.86
C LYS A 151 13.21 2.37 6.92
N TYR A 152 14.51 2.11 6.95
CA TYR A 152 15.09 0.93 6.35
C TYR A 152 14.81 -0.29 7.23
N SER A 153 14.18 -1.33 6.68
CA SER A 153 14.15 -2.65 7.33
C SER A 153 15.47 -3.36 7.05
N ALA A 154 16.18 -3.77 8.10
CA ALA A 154 17.32 -4.67 8.00
C ALA A 154 16.89 -6.15 7.90
N GLU A 155 15.61 -6.46 7.65
CA GLU A 155 15.08 -7.84 7.63
C GLU A 155 15.75 -8.75 6.60
N TRP A 156 16.41 -8.23 5.56
CA TRP A 156 17.26 -9.01 4.66
C TRP A 156 18.59 -9.47 5.30
N ALA A 157 19.00 -8.88 6.43
CA ALA A 157 20.24 -9.20 7.14
C ALA A 157 20.04 -10.23 8.25
N VAL A 158 18.80 -10.65 8.49
CA VAL A 158 18.47 -11.68 9.48
C VAL A 158 17.75 -12.81 8.76
N ASP A 159 18.48 -13.50 7.88
CA ASP A 159 18.18 -14.91 7.63
C ASP A 159 18.39 -15.63 8.97
N LEU A 160 17.32 -15.79 9.75
CA LEU A 160 17.29 -16.74 10.86
C LEU A 160 17.23 -18.13 10.24
N ASN A 161 18.41 -18.70 9.99
CA ASN A 161 18.60 -20.14 9.77
C ASN A 161 17.98 -20.96 10.92
#